data_AF-F7YG62-F1
#
_entry.id   AF-F7YG62-F1
#
_cell.length_a   1.000
_cell.length_b   1.000
_cell.length_c   1.000
_cell.angle_alpha   90.00
_cell.angle_beta   90.00
_cell.angle_gamma   90.00
#
_symmetry.space_group_name_H-M   'P 1'
#
loop_
_entity.id
_entity.type
_entity.pdbx_description
1 polymer ?
#
loop_
_entity_poly.entity_id
_entity_poly.type
_entity_poly.pdbx_seq_one_letter_code
_entity_poly.pdbx_strand_id
1 'polypeptide(L)'
;MEFVVAQEIETIGIADLFEPPSPARDHVDTRIMAAASGIGFMAVRDFPGDHWLTPDRRAQLLRIFALSEAEKQKLLRWNFDPTRKNVYRGWFPLQPTAVSYKEGIDIGPDIADAGGFSASDDPLCEPTPLPAEGALPGWRAAAADYYRSMESVGNALMRSIARGLGLPETIFDAYFDDGISTLRLIRYPLRDANAGVDTSGPEFSVIHKGEKRTIIGREHADSGFVTLLAQDGVEGLQAKNLAGEWIDVPPANGTLAVNFGQLLERWTGGRVRATRHRVIAPKTVRLSIPFFYEPRVDAEIAPLPLKGAEPFEPFLYGDYLWEAATNFVEMSGIKHLRQPRRAKAS
;
A
#
# COMPACT_ATOMS: atom_id res chain seq x y z
N MET A 1 -1.47 -18.31 34.77
CA MET A 1 -2.44 -17.97 33.70
C MET A 1 -2.17 -16.51 33.36
N GLU A 2 -1.21 -16.25 32.47
CA GLU A 2 -1.04 -14.91 31.92
C GLU A 2 -2.27 -14.64 31.05
N PHE A 3 -3.04 -13.62 31.41
CA PHE A 3 -4.09 -13.11 30.54
C PHE A 3 -3.38 -12.58 29.30
N VAL A 4 -3.48 -13.31 28.19
CA VAL A 4 -3.17 -12.77 26.87
C VAL A 4 -4.19 -11.67 26.64
N VAL A 5 -3.77 -10.42 26.90
CA VAL A 5 -4.54 -9.24 26.52
C VAL A 5 -4.81 -9.40 25.02
N ALA A 6 -6.08 -9.46 24.63
CA ALA A 6 -6.44 -9.46 23.22
C ALA A 6 -5.75 -8.24 22.58
N GLN A 7 -4.81 -8.49 21.68
CA GLN A 7 -4.16 -7.41 20.94
C GLN A 7 -5.19 -6.87 19.96
N GLU A 8 -5.85 -5.78 20.33
CA GLU A 8 -6.76 -5.06 19.46
C GLU A 8 -5.99 -4.10 18.55
N ILE A 9 -6.50 -3.87 17.35
CA ILE A 9 -5.94 -2.85 16.45
C ILE A 9 -6.48 -1.50 16.88
N GLU A 10 -5.57 -0.67 17.39
CA GLU A 10 -5.89 0.64 17.93
C GLU A 10 -6.28 1.63 16.83
N THR A 11 -7.26 2.50 17.13
CA THR A 11 -7.54 3.69 16.30
C THR A 11 -6.91 4.93 16.92
N ILE A 12 -6.04 5.61 16.17
CA ILE A 12 -5.23 6.74 16.62
C ILE A 12 -5.63 8.00 15.83
N GLY A 13 -6.01 9.07 16.53
CA GLY A 13 -6.13 10.40 15.92
C GLY A 13 -4.73 10.99 15.76
N ILE A 14 -4.37 11.43 14.55
CA ILE A 14 -3.00 11.86 14.22
C ILE A 14 -2.87 13.35 13.89
N ALA A 15 -3.88 14.17 14.21
CA ALA A 15 -3.89 15.60 13.93
C ALA A 15 -2.65 16.31 14.50
N ASP A 16 -2.24 15.95 15.72
CA ASP A 16 -1.09 16.55 16.40
C ASP A 16 0.25 16.29 15.68
N LEU A 17 0.34 15.30 14.78
CA LEU A 17 1.55 15.09 13.97
C LEU A 17 1.82 16.22 12.98
N PHE A 18 0.77 16.98 12.62
CA PHE A 18 0.83 18.08 11.66
C PHE A 18 1.03 19.45 12.34
N GLU A 19 1.09 19.46 13.67
CA GLU A 19 1.31 20.64 14.48
C GLU A 19 2.76 20.76 14.96
N PRO A 20 3.19 21.94 15.46
CA PRO A 20 4.49 22.10 16.09
C PRO A 20 4.71 21.14 17.27
N PRO A 21 5.98 20.92 17.69
CA PRO A 21 6.30 20.06 18.83
C PRO A 21 5.48 20.40 20.08
N SER A 22 4.81 19.39 20.63
CA SER A 22 3.95 19.53 21.81
C SER A 22 3.82 18.19 22.55
N PRO A 23 3.42 18.20 23.84
CA PRO A 23 3.14 16.96 24.57
C PRO A 23 2.05 16.09 23.93
N ALA A 24 1.10 16.69 23.21
CA ALA A 24 0.07 15.96 22.48
C ALA A 24 0.68 15.17 21.31
N ARG A 25 1.58 15.79 20.55
CA ARG A 25 2.33 15.12 19.49
C ARG A 25 3.18 13.97 20.01
N ASP A 26 3.90 14.18 21.12
CA ASP A 26 4.73 13.14 21.74
C ASP A 26 3.89 11.94 22.23
N HIS A 27 2.65 12.21 22.69
CA HIS A 27 1.70 11.16 23.05
C HIS A 27 1.24 10.36 21.82
N VAL A 28 0.97 11.01 20.68
CA VAL A 28 0.64 10.34 19.42
C VAL A 28 1.81 9.49 18.93
N ASP A 29 3.05 10.01 18.98
CA ASP A 29 4.25 9.26 18.62
C ASP A 29 4.40 7.97 19.45
N THR A 30 4.13 8.06 20.75
CA THR A 30 4.18 6.90 21.67
C THR A 30 3.18 5.82 21.27
N ARG A 31 1.93 6.21 20.93
CA ARG A 31 0.88 5.27 20.51
C ARG A 31 1.22 4.63 19.17
N ILE A 32 1.70 5.43 18.21
CA ILE A 32 2.16 4.92 16.91
C ILE A 32 3.28 3.90 17.08
N MET A 33 4.28 4.18 17.90
CA MET A 33 5.37 3.23 18.16
C MET A 33 4.90 1.98 18.88
N ALA A 34 3.96 2.08 19.81
CA ALA A 34 3.38 0.93 20.48
C ALA A 34 2.65 0.02 19.48
N ALA A 35 1.85 0.59 18.57
CA ALA A 35 1.17 -0.16 17.52
C ALA A 35 2.17 -0.76 16.51
N ALA A 36 3.17 0.01 16.07
CA ALA A 36 4.17 -0.39 15.09
C ALA A 36 5.10 -1.51 15.59
N SER A 37 5.49 -1.49 16.87
CA SER A 37 6.35 -2.50 17.50
C SER A 37 5.60 -3.71 18.04
N GLY A 38 4.31 -3.54 18.33
CA GLY A 38 3.40 -4.59 18.80
C GLY A 38 2.84 -5.41 17.63
N ILE A 39 1.62 -5.10 17.21
CA ILE A 39 0.96 -5.84 16.13
C ILE A 39 1.37 -5.37 14.73
N GLY A 40 2.05 -4.24 14.57
CA GLY A 40 2.45 -3.70 13.26
C GLY A 40 1.27 -3.22 12.40
N PHE A 41 0.11 -2.98 13.01
CA PHE A 41 -1.12 -2.48 12.40
C PHE A 41 -1.76 -1.43 13.31
N MET A 42 -2.39 -0.42 12.70
CA MET A 42 -3.25 0.55 13.38
C MET A 42 -4.31 1.08 12.41
N ALA A 43 -5.36 1.68 12.93
CA ALA A 43 -6.22 2.58 12.16
C ALA A 43 -5.87 4.03 12.52
N VAL A 44 -5.85 4.94 11.55
CA VAL A 44 -5.60 6.36 11.80
C VAL A 44 -6.73 7.25 11.28
N ARG A 45 -6.97 8.36 11.97
CA ARG A 45 -7.99 9.39 11.66
C ARG A 45 -7.48 10.79 11.98
N ASP A 46 -8.28 11.80 11.64
CA ASP A 46 -8.00 13.22 11.93
C ASP A 46 -6.69 13.69 11.26
N PHE A 47 -6.61 13.62 9.93
CA PHE A 47 -5.43 14.06 9.18
C PHE A 47 -5.80 14.95 7.99
N PRO A 48 -4.89 15.81 7.51
CA PRO A 48 -5.14 16.60 6.31
C PRO A 48 -5.49 15.70 5.10
N GLY A 49 -6.73 15.83 4.62
CA GLY A 49 -7.25 15.00 3.52
C GLY A 49 -8.17 13.86 3.94
N ASP A 50 -8.47 13.70 5.24
CA ASP A 50 -9.42 12.71 5.75
C ASP A 50 -10.83 12.81 5.13
N HIS A 51 -11.23 13.99 4.66
CA HIS A 51 -12.48 14.19 3.91
C HIS A 51 -12.59 13.29 2.66
N TRP A 52 -11.46 12.86 2.07
CA TRP A 52 -11.45 11.89 0.97
C TRP A 52 -11.94 10.50 1.38
N LEU A 53 -11.91 10.20 2.67
CA LEU A 53 -12.39 8.95 3.24
C LEU A 53 -13.89 8.96 3.54
N THR A 54 -14.62 9.98 3.12
CA THR A 54 -16.09 9.93 3.11
C THR A 54 -16.59 9.04 1.97
N PRO A 55 -17.75 8.37 2.11
CA PRO A 55 -18.31 7.52 1.05
C PRO A 55 -18.41 8.24 -0.31
N ASP A 56 -18.89 9.48 -0.33
CA ASP A 56 -19.09 10.25 -1.57
C ASP A 56 -17.76 10.60 -2.26
N ARG A 57 -16.73 10.97 -1.49
CA ARG A 57 -15.41 11.30 -2.04
C ARG A 57 -14.66 10.08 -2.52
N ARG A 58 -14.72 8.96 -1.79
CA ARG A 58 -14.19 7.68 -2.29
C ARG A 58 -14.89 7.24 -3.57
N ALA A 59 -16.21 7.40 -3.64
CA ALA A 59 -16.96 7.09 -4.85
C ALA A 59 -16.47 7.92 -6.06
N GLN A 60 -16.06 9.18 -5.86
CA GLN A 60 -15.44 10.00 -6.91
C GLN A 60 -14.15 9.37 -7.45
N LEU A 61 -13.25 8.91 -6.58
CA LEU A 61 -12.01 8.21 -6.98
C LEU A 61 -12.30 6.89 -7.71
N LEU A 62 -13.35 6.19 -7.30
CA LEU A 62 -13.71 4.86 -7.82
C LEU A 62 -14.52 4.92 -9.14
N ARG A 63 -14.92 6.11 -9.61
CA ARG A 63 -15.60 6.30 -10.91
C ARG A 63 -14.81 5.75 -12.10
N ILE A 64 -13.50 5.57 -11.98
CA ILE A 64 -12.67 4.97 -13.03
C ILE A 64 -13.14 3.56 -13.42
N PHE A 65 -13.71 2.79 -12.49
CA PHE A 65 -14.24 1.45 -12.78
C PHE A 65 -15.48 1.47 -13.70
N ALA A 66 -16.14 2.62 -13.82
CA ALA A 66 -17.30 2.84 -14.69
C ALA A 66 -16.92 3.29 -16.11
N LEU A 67 -15.62 3.46 -16.41
CA LEU A 67 -15.17 3.70 -17.77
C LEU A 67 -15.62 2.58 -18.72
N SER A 68 -15.86 2.94 -19.99
CA SER A 68 -16.08 1.94 -21.03
C SER A 68 -14.84 1.05 -21.19
N GLU A 69 -15.04 -0.18 -21.67
CA GLU A 69 -13.91 -1.09 -21.93
C GLU A 69 -12.92 -0.50 -22.94
N ALA A 70 -13.39 0.25 -23.93
CA ALA A 70 -12.54 0.95 -24.89
C ALA A 70 -11.64 2.01 -24.22
N GLU A 71 -12.13 2.72 -23.19
CA GLU A 71 -11.30 3.65 -22.42
C GLU A 71 -10.34 2.91 -21.50
N LYS A 72 -10.77 1.84 -20.81
CA LYS A 72 -9.87 1.03 -19.96
C LYS A 72 -8.74 0.39 -20.76
N GLN A 73 -9.01 -0.08 -21.98
CA GLN A 73 -8.00 -0.66 -22.87
C GLN A 73 -6.85 0.31 -23.18
N LYS A 74 -7.11 1.62 -23.24
CA LYS A 74 -6.07 2.64 -23.45
C LYS A 74 -5.09 2.72 -22.28
N LEU A 75 -5.49 2.27 -21.11
CA LEU A 75 -4.73 2.37 -19.86
C LEU A 75 -3.94 1.08 -19.55
N LEU A 76 -4.10 0.03 -20.35
CA LEU A 76 -3.47 -1.27 -20.10
C LEU A 76 -1.94 -1.20 -20.07
N ARG A 77 -1.36 -2.08 -19.25
CA ARG A 77 0.08 -2.37 -19.30
C ARG A 77 0.43 -3.27 -20.49
N TRP A 78 1.69 -3.19 -20.88
CA TRP A 78 2.32 -3.95 -21.95
C TRP A 78 2.13 -5.46 -21.82
N ASN A 79 2.22 -6.01 -20.60
CA ASN A 79 2.06 -7.45 -20.36
C ASN A 79 0.61 -7.95 -20.55
N PHE A 80 -0.38 -7.04 -20.64
CA PHE A 80 -1.75 -7.37 -21.00
C PHE A 80 -2.08 -7.01 -22.46
N ASP A 81 -1.41 -5.99 -23.02
CA ASP A 81 -1.53 -5.56 -24.41
C ASP A 81 -0.16 -5.06 -24.91
N PRO A 82 0.58 -5.85 -25.71
CA PRO A 82 1.92 -5.50 -26.17
C PRO A 82 2.00 -4.25 -27.06
N THR A 83 0.87 -3.68 -27.47
CA THR A 83 0.83 -2.40 -28.19
C THR A 83 0.99 -1.20 -27.26
N ARG A 84 0.90 -1.41 -25.94
CA ARG A 84 1.09 -0.40 -24.90
C ARG A 84 2.57 -0.27 -24.53
N LYS A 85 2.97 0.91 -24.04
CA LYS A 85 4.35 1.20 -23.66
C LYS A 85 4.63 0.94 -22.18
N ASN A 86 3.65 1.21 -21.33
CA ASN A 86 3.77 1.14 -19.88
C ASN A 86 3.92 -0.30 -19.39
N VAL A 87 4.89 -0.55 -18.53
CA VAL A 87 5.19 -1.88 -18.00
C VAL A 87 4.77 -1.98 -16.53
N TYR A 88 4.99 -0.92 -15.74
CA TYR A 88 4.80 -0.92 -14.29
C TYR A 88 3.51 -0.19 -13.86
N ARG A 89 3.21 0.95 -14.47
CA ARG A 89 2.04 1.80 -14.19
C ARG A 89 0.91 1.50 -15.16
N GLY A 90 -0.32 1.78 -14.74
CA GLY A 90 -1.51 1.58 -15.57
C GLY A 90 -2.35 0.38 -15.14
N TRP A 91 -3.31 0.06 -16.01
CA TRP A 91 -4.41 -0.85 -15.76
C TRP A 91 -3.99 -2.31 -15.86
N PHE A 92 -4.45 -3.12 -14.89
CA PHE A 92 -4.47 -4.57 -14.97
C PHE A 92 -5.93 -5.05 -15.01
N PRO A 93 -6.33 -5.83 -16.03
CA PRO A 93 -7.69 -6.31 -16.17
C PRO A 93 -8.03 -7.34 -15.09
N LEU A 94 -9.30 -7.71 -15.00
CA LEU A 94 -9.73 -8.83 -14.17
C LEU A 94 -8.97 -10.09 -14.60
N GLN A 95 -8.41 -10.82 -13.64
CA GLN A 95 -7.65 -12.06 -13.88
C GLN A 95 -8.45 -13.27 -13.39
N PRO A 96 -9.22 -13.96 -14.26
CA PRO A 96 -10.12 -15.05 -13.84
C PRO A 96 -9.39 -16.29 -13.31
N THR A 97 -8.12 -16.44 -13.69
CA THR A 97 -7.22 -17.52 -13.29
C THR A 97 -6.37 -17.18 -12.06
N ALA A 98 -6.59 -16.01 -11.44
CA ALA A 98 -5.91 -15.63 -10.20
C ALA A 98 -6.83 -15.82 -9.00
N VAL A 99 -6.27 -16.22 -7.85
CA VAL A 99 -7.00 -16.31 -6.56
C VAL A 99 -7.57 -14.95 -6.15
N SER A 100 -6.82 -13.88 -6.44
CA SER A 100 -7.19 -12.50 -6.11
C SER A 100 -8.42 -11.99 -6.83
N TYR A 101 -8.72 -12.50 -8.04
CA TYR A 101 -9.90 -12.17 -8.86
C TYR A 101 -10.24 -10.67 -8.82
N LYS A 102 -9.27 -9.84 -9.22
CA LYS A 102 -9.34 -8.38 -9.13
C LYS A 102 -8.92 -7.71 -10.43
N GLU A 103 -9.46 -6.52 -10.65
CA GLU A 103 -9.02 -5.54 -11.65
C GLU A 103 -8.58 -4.25 -10.94
N GLY A 104 -7.81 -3.41 -11.62
CA GLY A 104 -7.36 -2.15 -11.03
C GLY A 104 -6.37 -1.36 -11.87
N ILE A 105 -5.88 -0.28 -11.29
CA ILE A 105 -4.87 0.61 -11.86
C ILE A 105 -3.81 0.97 -10.82
N ASP A 106 -2.55 1.01 -11.24
CA ASP A 106 -1.45 1.58 -10.45
C ASP A 106 -1.06 2.93 -11.03
N ILE A 107 -1.01 3.93 -10.16
CA ILE A 107 -0.81 5.34 -10.49
C ILE A 107 0.43 5.81 -9.73
N GLY A 108 1.38 6.40 -10.46
CA GLY A 108 2.60 6.98 -9.93
C GLY A 108 2.46 8.46 -9.54
N PRO A 109 3.57 9.09 -9.13
CA PRO A 109 3.59 10.49 -8.66
C PRO A 109 3.26 11.52 -9.75
N ASP A 110 3.29 11.14 -11.02
CA ASP A 110 2.92 11.99 -12.16
C ASP A 110 1.47 12.50 -12.10
N ILE A 111 0.59 11.83 -11.34
CA ILE A 111 -0.77 12.34 -11.07
C ILE A 111 -0.75 13.60 -10.21
N ALA A 112 0.18 13.69 -9.25
CA ALA A 112 0.27 14.75 -8.26
C ALA A 112 1.15 15.90 -8.73
N ASP A 113 2.20 15.61 -9.51
CA ASP A 113 3.13 16.59 -10.04
C ASP A 113 3.47 16.36 -11.52
N ALA A 114 2.49 16.60 -12.39
CA ALA A 114 2.68 16.45 -13.84
C ALA A 114 3.76 17.39 -14.44
N GLY A 115 4.17 18.44 -13.72
CA GLY A 115 5.16 19.43 -14.17
C GLY A 115 6.59 19.19 -13.67
N GLY A 116 6.74 18.56 -12.50
CA GLY A 116 8.02 18.21 -11.90
C GLY A 116 8.39 16.72 -11.98
N PHE A 117 7.46 15.84 -12.37
CA PHE A 117 7.76 14.41 -12.55
C PHE A 117 8.87 14.18 -13.59
N SER A 118 10.02 13.71 -13.10
CA SER A 118 11.17 13.35 -13.94
C SER A 118 11.00 11.95 -14.53
N ALA A 119 10.23 11.86 -15.61
CA ALA A 119 10.13 10.63 -16.39
C ALA A 119 11.53 10.19 -16.86
N SER A 120 11.80 8.89 -16.77
CA SER A 120 13.05 8.30 -17.27
C SER A 120 12.78 6.98 -17.99
N ASP A 121 13.83 6.41 -18.59
CA ASP A 121 13.78 5.08 -19.20
C ASP A 121 13.70 3.94 -18.16
N ASP A 122 13.69 4.24 -16.86
CA ASP A 122 13.36 3.24 -15.84
C ASP A 122 11.87 2.93 -15.85
N PRO A 123 11.43 1.67 -16.00
CA PRO A 123 10.02 1.30 -15.89
C PRO A 123 9.36 1.73 -14.57
N LEU A 124 10.11 1.89 -13.47
CA LEU A 124 9.56 2.39 -12.20
C LEU A 124 9.23 3.89 -12.20
N CYS A 125 9.76 4.63 -13.18
CA CYS A 125 9.62 6.08 -13.36
C CYS A 125 8.93 6.43 -14.68
N GLU A 126 8.12 5.51 -15.22
CA GLU A 126 7.32 5.78 -16.41
C GLU A 126 6.08 6.65 -16.07
N PRO A 127 5.63 7.52 -16.98
CA PRO A 127 4.40 8.29 -16.78
C PRO A 127 3.18 7.38 -16.78
N THR A 128 2.23 7.57 -15.87
CA THR A 128 1.02 6.75 -15.77
C THR A 128 0.10 6.99 -16.98
N PRO A 129 -0.43 5.94 -17.62
CA PRO A 129 -1.50 6.12 -18.59
C PRO A 129 -2.80 6.46 -17.86
N LEU A 130 -3.25 7.71 -17.99
CA LEU A 130 -4.41 8.26 -17.27
C LEU A 130 -5.61 8.48 -18.20
N PRO A 131 -6.86 8.30 -17.74
CA PRO A 131 -8.05 8.55 -18.56
C PRO A 131 -8.10 10.00 -19.02
N ALA A 132 -8.51 10.26 -20.27
CA ALA A 132 -8.63 11.63 -20.77
C ALA A 132 -9.67 12.43 -19.97
N GLU A 133 -9.45 13.74 -19.83
CA GLU A 133 -10.37 14.62 -19.06
C GLU A 133 -11.81 14.55 -19.57
N GLY A 134 -12.01 14.47 -20.90
CA GLY A 134 -13.35 14.30 -21.49
C GLY A 134 -14.01 12.94 -21.22
N ALA A 135 -13.22 11.89 -20.95
CA ALA A 135 -13.74 10.56 -20.64
C ALA A 135 -14.08 10.42 -19.14
N LEU A 136 -13.36 11.13 -18.26
CA LEU A 136 -13.61 11.10 -16.83
C LEU A 136 -13.38 12.48 -16.17
N PRO A 137 -14.31 13.43 -16.35
CA PRO A 137 -14.13 14.80 -15.89
C PRO A 137 -13.93 14.92 -14.37
N GLY A 138 -12.97 15.75 -13.99
CA GLY A 138 -12.58 16.10 -12.62
C GLY A 138 -11.82 14.99 -11.87
N TRP A 139 -11.67 13.80 -12.46
CA TRP A 139 -11.11 12.66 -11.73
C TRP A 139 -9.60 12.78 -11.52
N ARG A 140 -8.86 13.32 -12.50
CA ARG A 140 -7.40 13.49 -12.37
C ARG A 140 -7.06 14.41 -11.21
N ALA A 141 -7.77 15.54 -11.09
CA ALA A 141 -7.58 16.47 -9.98
C ALA A 141 -7.89 15.82 -8.62
N ALA A 142 -9.01 15.08 -8.52
CA ALA A 142 -9.36 14.37 -7.30
C ALA A 142 -8.31 13.30 -6.91
N ALA A 143 -7.82 12.53 -7.87
CA ALA A 143 -6.77 11.53 -7.65
C ALA A 143 -5.45 12.19 -7.22
N ALA A 144 -5.10 13.33 -7.83
CA ALA A 144 -3.91 14.12 -7.47
C ALA A 144 -3.99 14.66 -6.04
N ASP A 145 -5.14 15.21 -5.64
CA ASP A 145 -5.37 15.71 -4.29
C ASP A 145 -5.27 14.58 -3.25
N TYR A 146 -5.90 13.43 -3.52
CA TYR A 146 -5.80 12.26 -2.66
C TYR A 146 -4.35 11.76 -2.53
N TYR A 147 -3.63 11.68 -3.66
CA TYR A 147 -2.23 11.25 -3.69
C TYR A 147 -1.37 12.13 -2.76
N ARG A 148 -1.44 13.46 -2.90
CA ARG A 148 -0.71 14.41 -2.04
C ARG A 148 -1.09 14.29 -0.56
N SER A 149 -2.37 14.08 -0.25
CA SER A 149 -2.80 13.84 1.13
C SER A 149 -2.17 12.58 1.71
N MET A 150 -2.11 11.49 0.95
CA MET A 150 -1.49 10.25 1.41
C MET A 150 0.03 10.37 1.55
N GLU A 151 0.72 11.11 0.68
CA GLU A 151 2.14 11.44 0.87
C GLU A 151 2.39 12.23 2.15
N SER A 152 1.56 13.24 2.42
CA SER A 152 1.62 14.02 3.66
C SER A 152 1.46 13.14 4.91
N VAL A 153 0.52 12.19 4.88
CA VAL A 153 0.32 11.22 5.96
C VAL A 153 1.50 10.25 6.08
N GLY A 154 1.98 9.70 4.96
CA GLY A 154 3.13 8.78 4.93
C GLY A 154 4.39 9.44 5.51
N ASN A 155 4.65 10.69 5.14
CA ASN A 155 5.76 11.48 5.67
C ASN A 155 5.60 11.73 7.19
N ALA A 156 4.41 12.14 7.64
CA ALA A 156 4.15 12.37 9.06
C ALA A 156 4.37 11.11 9.91
N LEU A 157 3.95 9.94 9.41
CA LEU A 157 4.18 8.64 10.06
C LEU A 157 5.66 8.26 10.08
N MET A 158 6.39 8.47 8.99
CA MET A 158 7.84 8.20 8.96
C MET A 158 8.62 9.10 9.93
N ARG A 159 8.27 10.39 10.02
CA ARG A 159 8.85 11.30 11.02
C ARG A 159 8.48 10.90 12.46
N SER A 160 7.25 10.43 12.69
CA SER A 160 6.81 9.88 13.97
C SER A 160 7.64 8.65 14.38
N ILE A 161 7.86 7.72 13.44
CA ILE A 161 8.74 6.57 13.65
C ILE A 161 10.17 7.01 13.95
N ALA A 162 10.72 7.98 13.21
CA ALA A 162 12.06 8.51 13.48
C ALA A 162 12.20 9.03 14.92
N ARG A 163 11.26 9.86 15.38
CA ARG A 163 11.24 10.37 16.76
C ARG A 163 11.10 9.24 17.79
N GLY A 164 10.21 8.29 17.53
CA GLY A 164 10.01 7.09 18.34
C GLY A 164 11.23 6.18 18.47
N LEU A 165 12.11 6.21 17.46
CA LEU A 165 13.40 5.53 17.47
C LEU A 165 14.53 6.33 18.12
N GLY A 166 14.25 7.58 18.55
CA GLY A 166 15.27 8.50 19.06
C GLY A 166 16.21 9.06 17.99
N LEU A 167 15.78 9.05 16.72
CA LEU A 167 16.51 9.58 15.58
C LEU A 167 16.06 11.01 15.24
N PRO A 168 16.86 11.78 14.48
CA PRO A 168 16.40 13.05 13.92
C PRO A 168 15.12 12.85 13.13
N GLU A 169 14.10 13.69 13.36
CA GLU A 169 12.77 13.46 12.79
C GLU A 169 12.77 13.42 11.26
N THR A 170 13.68 14.16 10.62
CA THR A 170 13.79 14.28 9.16
C THR A 170 14.76 13.27 8.54
N ILE A 171 15.25 12.27 9.29
CA ILE A 171 16.28 11.32 8.81
C ILE A 171 15.84 10.57 7.53
N PHE A 172 14.53 10.39 7.34
CA PHE A 172 13.98 9.70 6.19
C PHE A 172 13.60 10.64 5.04
N ASP A 173 13.37 11.93 5.29
CA ASP A 173 12.76 12.86 4.33
C ASP A 173 13.43 12.80 2.96
N ALA A 174 14.76 12.91 2.95
CA ALA A 174 15.54 12.89 1.72
C ALA A 174 15.43 11.58 0.93
N TYR A 175 14.98 10.47 1.51
CA TYR A 175 14.76 9.22 0.75
C TYR A 175 13.42 9.23 0.02
N PHE A 176 12.43 9.92 0.56
CA PHE A 176 11.06 9.97 0.04
C PHE A 176 10.77 11.24 -0.77
N ASP A 177 11.68 12.22 -0.74
CA ASP A 177 11.69 13.33 -1.69
C ASP A 177 11.79 12.81 -3.13
N ASP A 178 10.87 13.24 -4.00
CA ASP A 178 10.62 12.67 -5.33
C ASP A 178 10.40 11.14 -5.33
N GLY A 179 9.70 10.65 -4.29
CA GLY A 179 9.38 9.25 -4.11
C GLY A 179 8.55 8.63 -5.24
N ILE A 180 8.70 7.32 -5.47
CA ILE A 180 7.92 6.60 -6.49
C ILE A 180 6.68 5.91 -5.90
N SER A 181 6.04 6.55 -4.93
CA SER A 181 4.84 6.06 -4.24
C SER A 181 3.75 5.61 -5.22
N THR A 182 2.94 4.64 -4.79
CA THR A 182 1.93 4.02 -5.65
C THR A 182 0.55 4.20 -5.08
N LEU A 183 -0.31 4.95 -5.77
CA LEU A 183 -1.76 4.88 -5.56
C LEU A 183 -2.31 3.73 -6.39
N ARG A 184 -2.92 2.75 -5.73
CA ARG A 184 -3.55 1.62 -6.40
C ARG A 184 -5.05 1.64 -6.13
N LEU A 185 -5.84 1.62 -7.20
CA LEU A 185 -7.30 1.47 -7.11
C LEU A 185 -7.67 0.07 -7.54
N ILE A 186 -8.39 -0.67 -6.69
CA ILE A 186 -8.71 -2.08 -6.92
C ILE A 186 -10.22 -2.30 -6.80
N ARG A 187 -10.75 -3.12 -7.71
CA ARG A 187 -12.07 -3.71 -7.60
C ARG A 187 -11.97 -5.22 -7.53
N TYR A 188 -12.55 -5.78 -6.48
CA TYR A 188 -12.78 -7.20 -6.28
C TYR A 188 -14.27 -7.49 -6.53
N PRO A 189 -14.65 -7.87 -7.76
CA PRO A 189 -16.01 -8.32 -8.04
C PRO A 189 -16.34 -9.60 -7.27
N LEU A 190 -17.63 -9.92 -7.18
CA LEU A 190 -18.05 -11.25 -6.75
C LEU A 190 -17.52 -12.27 -7.77
N ARG A 191 -16.93 -13.35 -7.27
CA ARG A 191 -16.34 -14.40 -8.10
C ARG A 191 -17.44 -15.13 -8.87
N ASP A 192 -17.27 -15.26 -10.18
CA ASP A 192 -18.14 -16.06 -11.03
C ASP A 192 -17.95 -17.55 -10.68
N ALA A 193 -19.02 -18.34 -10.72
CA ALA A 193 -18.98 -19.79 -10.58
C ALA A 193 -18.05 -20.46 -11.61
N ASN A 194 -17.83 -19.82 -12.76
CA ASN A 194 -16.95 -20.29 -13.83
C ASN A 194 -15.51 -19.74 -13.74
N ALA A 195 -15.12 -19.10 -12.64
CA ALA A 195 -13.75 -18.59 -12.50
C ALA A 195 -12.72 -19.75 -12.59
N GLY A 196 -11.64 -19.55 -13.36
CA GLY A 196 -10.69 -20.59 -13.73
C GLY A 196 -9.75 -21.08 -12.63
N VAL A 197 -10.07 -20.84 -11.36
CA VAL A 197 -9.35 -21.36 -10.19
C VAL A 197 -10.33 -22.02 -9.26
N ASP A 198 -10.08 -23.30 -8.98
CA ASP A 198 -10.77 -24.01 -7.92
C ASP A 198 -10.30 -23.49 -6.55
N THR A 199 -11.17 -22.76 -5.86
CA THR A 199 -10.96 -22.27 -4.49
C THR A 199 -11.76 -23.07 -3.47
N SER A 200 -12.19 -24.30 -3.80
CA SER A 200 -12.96 -25.16 -2.88
C SER A 200 -12.10 -25.80 -1.79
N GLY A 201 -10.79 -25.89 -2.04
CA GLY A 201 -9.79 -26.46 -1.14
C GLY A 201 -9.71 -25.74 0.23
N PRO A 202 -9.33 -26.46 1.30
CA PRO A 202 -9.28 -25.91 2.66
C PRO A 202 -8.31 -24.72 2.79
N GLU A 203 -7.24 -24.68 2.01
CA GLU A 203 -6.24 -23.61 1.99
C GLU A 203 -6.78 -22.25 1.48
N PHE A 204 -7.94 -22.27 0.82
CA PHE A 204 -8.61 -21.09 0.28
C PHE A 204 -9.79 -20.64 1.14
N SER A 205 -10.00 -21.25 2.31
CA SER A 205 -11.17 -20.95 3.13
C SER A 205 -10.86 -20.84 4.61
N VAL A 206 -11.70 -20.11 5.33
CA VAL A 206 -11.65 -20.02 6.79
C VAL A 206 -13.06 -19.99 7.36
N ILE A 207 -13.24 -20.51 8.57
CA ILE A 207 -14.44 -20.26 9.36
C ILE A 207 -14.28 -18.92 10.07
N HIS A 208 -15.06 -17.94 9.65
CA HIS A 208 -15.09 -16.61 10.23
C HIS A 208 -16.49 -16.31 10.75
N LYS A 209 -16.61 -16.05 12.06
CA LYS A 209 -17.91 -15.80 12.73
C LYS A 209 -18.97 -16.89 12.45
N GLY A 210 -18.54 -18.15 12.41
CA GLY A 210 -19.41 -19.31 12.16
C GLY A 210 -19.70 -19.61 10.68
N GLU A 211 -19.18 -18.81 9.75
CA GLU A 211 -19.42 -18.99 8.31
C GLU A 211 -18.13 -19.33 7.55
N LYS A 212 -18.23 -20.20 6.53
CA LYS A 212 -17.11 -20.46 5.60
C LYS A 212 -16.94 -19.26 4.66
N ARG A 213 -15.77 -18.61 4.71
CA ARG A 213 -15.37 -17.49 3.85
C ARG A 213 -14.19 -17.89 2.97
N THR A 214 -14.14 -17.40 1.74
CA THR A 214 -12.99 -17.60 0.83
C THR A 214 -11.89 -16.58 1.13
N ILE A 215 -10.63 -16.99 1.05
CA ILE A 215 -9.46 -16.12 1.13
C ILE A 215 -9.18 -15.57 -0.27
N ILE A 216 -9.30 -14.26 -0.45
CA ILE A 216 -9.07 -13.54 -1.73
C ILE A 216 -7.76 -12.76 -1.75
N GLY A 217 -7.23 -12.40 -0.58
CA GLY A 217 -5.86 -11.95 -0.42
C GLY A 217 -5.12 -13.00 0.39
N ARG A 218 -4.19 -13.74 -0.23
CA ARG A 218 -3.37 -14.75 0.47
C ARG A 218 -2.55 -14.08 1.59
N GLU A 219 -2.11 -14.89 2.56
CA GLU A 219 -1.20 -14.44 3.62
C GLU A 219 0.10 -13.88 3.03
N HIS A 220 0.41 -12.62 3.33
CA HIS A 220 1.65 -11.95 2.96
C HIS A 220 1.98 -10.84 3.95
N ALA A 221 3.21 -10.35 3.90
CA ALA A 221 3.58 -9.04 4.45
C ALA A 221 3.99 -8.16 3.27
N ASP A 222 3.69 -6.86 3.33
CA ASP A 222 4.09 -5.94 2.26
C ASP A 222 5.60 -5.82 2.22
N SER A 223 6.19 -5.69 1.02
CA SER A 223 7.65 -5.63 0.88
C SER A 223 8.22 -4.24 1.19
N GLY A 224 7.43 -3.18 1.00
CA GLY A 224 7.86 -1.77 1.06
C GLY A 224 7.96 -1.18 2.47
N PHE A 225 7.48 0.05 2.64
CA PHE A 225 7.63 0.84 3.86
C PHE A 225 6.34 1.02 4.64
N VAL A 226 5.43 1.87 4.14
CA VAL A 226 4.15 2.16 4.78
C VAL A 226 3.03 1.97 3.77
N THR A 227 2.04 1.18 4.15
CA THR A 227 0.80 1.00 3.39
C THR A 227 -0.31 1.77 4.09
N LEU A 228 -0.97 2.66 3.36
CA LEU A 228 -2.11 3.45 3.78
C LEU A 228 -3.34 2.97 3.02
N LEU A 229 -4.24 2.24 3.69
CA LEU A 229 -5.43 1.68 3.06
C LEU A 229 -6.67 2.43 3.52
N ALA A 230 -7.33 3.15 2.61
CA ALA A 230 -8.66 3.71 2.88
C ALA A 230 -9.64 2.59 3.24
N GLN A 231 -10.27 2.72 4.40
CA GLN A 231 -11.32 1.82 4.85
C GLN A 231 -12.69 2.34 4.40
N ASP A 232 -13.59 1.40 4.08
CA ASP A 232 -14.94 1.66 3.56
C ASP A 232 -16.05 1.11 4.46
N GLY A 233 -15.69 0.65 5.66
CA GLY A 233 -16.61 -0.04 6.57
C GLY A 233 -16.93 -1.48 6.18
N VAL A 234 -16.27 -2.06 5.16
CA VAL A 234 -16.44 -3.46 4.77
C VAL A 234 -15.42 -4.35 5.47
N GLU A 235 -15.89 -5.41 6.13
CA GLU A 235 -15.03 -6.39 6.80
C GLU A 235 -14.20 -7.23 5.81
N GLY A 236 -13.10 -7.79 6.31
CA GLY A 236 -12.40 -8.89 5.64
C GLY A 236 -10.88 -8.81 5.67
N LEU A 237 -10.30 -7.65 5.98
CA LEU A 237 -8.86 -7.56 6.24
C LEU A 237 -8.56 -8.15 7.62
N GLN A 238 -7.58 -9.05 7.69
CA GLN A 238 -7.13 -9.66 8.94
C GLN A 238 -5.62 -9.56 9.08
N ALA A 239 -5.15 -9.26 10.29
CA ALA A 239 -3.73 -9.22 10.66
C ALA A 239 -3.40 -10.42 11.56
N LYS A 240 -2.17 -10.92 11.47
CA LYS A 240 -1.68 -12.01 12.30
C LYS A 240 -0.96 -11.44 13.51
N ASN A 241 -1.50 -11.63 14.71
CA ASN A 241 -0.91 -11.12 15.94
C ASN A 241 0.38 -11.87 16.32
N LEU A 242 1.04 -11.44 17.40
CA LEU A 242 2.29 -12.07 17.87
C LEU A 242 2.12 -13.51 18.35
N ALA A 243 0.90 -13.94 18.71
CA ALA A 243 0.57 -15.32 19.05
C ALA A 243 0.32 -16.19 17.80
N GLY A 244 0.38 -15.61 16.60
CA GLY A 244 0.10 -16.31 15.33
C GLY A 244 -1.38 -16.41 14.98
N GLU A 245 -2.25 -15.74 15.74
CA GLU A 245 -3.70 -15.75 15.56
C GLU A 245 -4.14 -14.67 14.57
N TRP A 246 -5.16 -14.98 13.78
CA TRP A 246 -5.78 -14.00 12.89
C TRP A 246 -6.79 -13.15 13.63
N ILE A 247 -6.58 -11.85 13.64
CA ILE A 247 -7.54 -10.88 14.17
C ILE A 247 -8.07 -9.98 13.05
N ASP A 248 -9.29 -9.51 13.19
CA ASP A 248 -9.88 -8.57 12.23
C ASP A 248 -9.25 -7.19 12.38
N VAL A 249 -8.96 -6.55 11.24
CA VAL A 249 -8.78 -5.11 11.20
C VAL A 249 -10.18 -4.49 11.24
N PRO A 250 -10.56 -3.75 12.30
CA PRO A 250 -11.91 -3.26 12.45
C PRO A 250 -12.30 -2.40 11.24
N PRO A 251 -13.39 -2.75 10.52
CA PRO A 251 -13.84 -1.94 9.40
C PRO A 251 -14.40 -0.62 9.94
N ALA A 252 -13.84 0.50 9.49
CA ALA A 252 -14.30 1.83 9.87
C ALA A 252 -14.39 2.75 8.65
N ASN A 253 -15.33 3.68 8.66
CA ASN A 253 -15.37 4.76 7.68
C ASN A 253 -14.57 5.95 8.23
N GLY A 254 -13.99 6.75 7.33
CA GLY A 254 -13.21 7.92 7.75
C GLY A 254 -11.82 7.61 8.30
N THR A 255 -11.35 6.36 8.17
CA THR A 255 -10.05 5.91 8.70
C THR A 255 -9.17 5.27 7.62
N LEU A 256 -7.85 5.35 7.82
CA LEU A 256 -6.88 4.53 7.09
C LEU A 256 -6.49 3.34 7.96
N ALA A 257 -6.54 2.13 7.44
CA ALA A 257 -5.77 1.02 7.98
C ALA A 257 -4.31 1.21 7.56
N VAL A 258 -3.40 1.20 8.52
CA VAL A 258 -1.96 1.41 8.31
C VAL A 258 -1.21 0.17 8.75
N ASN A 259 -0.32 -0.30 7.88
CA ASN A 259 0.63 -1.35 8.19
C ASN A 259 2.00 -1.05 7.58
N PHE A 260 3.00 -1.78 8.06
CA PHE A 260 4.39 -1.59 7.66
C PHE A 260 4.90 -2.77 6.85
N GLY A 261 5.85 -2.48 5.96
CA GLY A 261 6.46 -3.48 5.11
C GLY A 261 7.81 -4.00 5.63
N GLN A 262 8.23 -5.12 5.06
CA GLN A 262 9.44 -5.86 5.44
C GLN A 262 10.70 -5.03 5.30
N LEU A 263 10.74 -4.10 4.34
CA LEU A 263 11.90 -3.24 4.17
C LEU A 263 12.03 -2.24 5.33
N LEU A 264 10.94 -1.64 5.81
CA LEU A 264 10.99 -0.78 7.00
C LEU A 264 11.31 -1.57 8.28
N GLU A 265 10.80 -2.79 8.42
CA GLU A 265 11.18 -3.68 9.52
C GLU A 265 12.69 -3.95 9.51
N ARG A 266 13.26 -4.30 8.36
CA ARG A 266 14.72 -4.46 8.20
C ARG A 266 15.46 -3.17 8.52
N TRP A 267 15.01 -2.04 7.97
CA TRP A 267 15.71 -0.76 8.11
C TRP A 267 15.78 -0.27 9.56
N THR A 268 14.73 -0.54 10.34
CA THR A 268 14.63 -0.19 11.77
C THR A 268 15.23 -1.25 12.71
N GLY A 269 15.79 -2.33 12.18
CA GLY A 269 16.34 -3.44 12.95
C GLY A 269 15.27 -4.19 13.76
N GLY A 270 14.08 -4.37 13.18
CA GLY A 270 12.97 -5.11 13.78
C GLY A 270 12.14 -4.33 14.81
N ARG A 271 12.40 -3.03 14.98
CA ARG A 271 11.66 -2.18 15.94
C ARG A 271 10.27 -1.79 15.44
N VAL A 272 10.10 -1.69 14.12
CA VAL A 272 8.80 -1.64 13.44
C VAL A 272 8.56 -3.00 12.82
N ARG A 273 7.37 -3.58 12.99
CA ARG A 273 7.08 -4.95 12.53
C ARG A 273 6.32 -4.97 11.22
N ALA A 274 6.76 -5.85 10.32
CA ALA A 274 6.05 -6.12 9.07
C ALA A 274 5.06 -7.27 9.26
N THR A 275 3.80 -6.92 9.49
CA THR A 275 2.82 -7.91 9.94
C THR A 275 2.17 -8.65 8.77
N ARG A 276 2.16 -9.97 8.91
CA ARG A 276 1.45 -10.84 7.97
C ARG A 276 -0.05 -10.56 8.05
N HIS A 277 -0.66 -10.36 6.90
CA HIS A 277 -2.08 -10.07 6.77
C HIS A 277 -2.68 -10.84 5.60
N ARG A 278 -4.00 -10.97 5.60
CA ARG A 278 -4.77 -11.62 4.54
C ARG A 278 -6.10 -10.91 4.34
N VAL A 279 -6.78 -11.20 3.25
CA VAL A 279 -8.13 -10.70 2.98
C VAL A 279 -9.08 -11.86 2.74
N ILE A 280 -10.16 -11.93 3.52
CA ILE A 280 -11.29 -12.81 3.28
C ILE A 280 -12.36 -12.09 2.46
N ALA A 281 -13.06 -12.83 1.60
CA ALA A 281 -14.08 -12.29 0.72
C ALA A 281 -15.26 -11.74 1.54
N PRO A 282 -15.65 -10.46 1.34
CA PRO A 282 -16.92 -9.98 1.84
C PRO A 282 -18.07 -10.59 1.04
N LYS A 283 -19.31 -10.36 1.49
CA LYS A 283 -20.52 -10.85 0.77
C LYS A 283 -20.89 -9.97 -0.42
N THR A 284 -20.14 -8.90 -0.66
CA THR A 284 -20.41 -7.86 -1.66
C THR A 284 -19.14 -7.59 -2.48
N VAL A 285 -19.28 -6.79 -3.54
CA VAL A 285 -18.12 -6.22 -4.24
C VAL A 285 -17.28 -5.44 -3.23
N ARG A 286 -15.97 -5.65 -3.25
CA ARG A 286 -15.01 -4.90 -2.43
C ARG A 286 -14.21 -3.94 -3.30
N LEU A 287 -14.13 -2.69 -2.88
CA LEU A 287 -13.26 -1.69 -3.48
C LEU A 287 -12.12 -1.43 -2.50
N SER A 288 -10.92 -1.19 -3.03
CA SER A 288 -9.73 -0.98 -2.22
C SER A 288 -8.93 0.17 -2.80
N ILE A 289 -8.49 1.10 -1.94
CA ILE A 289 -7.68 2.25 -2.31
C ILE A 289 -6.40 2.25 -1.45
N PRO A 290 -5.51 1.25 -1.60
CA PRO A 290 -4.20 1.30 -0.96
C PRO A 290 -3.31 2.36 -1.62
N PHE A 291 -2.57 3.06 -0.78
CA PHE A 291 -1.46 3.91 -1.15
C PHE A 291 -0.19 3.38 -0.49
N PHE A 292 0.81 3.07 -1.30
CA PHE A 292 2.11 2.59 -0.85
C PHE A 292 3.06 3.79 -0.84
N TYR A 293 3.48 4.22 0.35
CA TYR A 293 4.43 5.33 0.51
C TYR A 293 5.85 4.78 0.36
N GLU A 294 6.54 5.22 -0.69
CA GLU A 294 7.76 4.60 -1.19
C GLU A 294 8.86 5.63 -1.49
N PRO A 295 10.15 5.33 -1.21
CA PRO A 295 11.28 6.18 -1.53
C PRO A 295 11.43 6.43 -3.03
N ARG A 296 12.33 7.36 -3.40
CA ARG A 296 12.73 7.52 -4.80
C ARG A 296 13.49 6.31 -5.32
N VAL A 297 13.45 6.11 -6.63
CA VAL A 297 13.96 4.89 -7.30
C VAL A 297 15.45 4.61 -7.02
N ASP A 298 16.26 5.64 -6.86
CA ASP A 298 17.71 5.56 -6.65
C ASP A 298 18.13 5.73 -5.18
N ALA A 299 17.16 5.75 -4.26
CA ALA A 299 17.43 5.79 -2.83
C ALA A 299 18.31 4.62 -2.40
N GLU A 300 19.50 4.90 -1.88
CA GLU A 300 20.39 3.87 -1.31
C GLU A 300 19.98 3.59 0.13
N ILE A 301 19.30 2.46 0.35
CA ILE A 301 18.89 2.03 1.69
C ILE A 301 20.13 1.49 2.41
N ALA A 302 20.60 2.23 3.41
CA ALA A 302 21.76 1.89 4.24
C ALA A 302 21.38 1.76 5.71
N PRO A 303 22.14 1.02 6.55
CA PRO A 303 21.83 0.85 7.96
C PRO A 303 21.62 2.19 8.70
N LEU A 304 20.57 2.26 9.51
CA LEU A 304 20.31 3.40 10.39
C LEU A 304 21.31 3.42 11.56
N PRO A 305 21.59 4.60 12.16
CA PRO A 305 22.46 4.72 13.33
C PRO A 305 21.75 4.24 14.62
N LEU A 306 21.20 3.03 14.60
CA LEU A 306 20.48 2.41 15.69
C LEU A 306 21.35 1.42 16.43
N LYS A 307 21.56 1.65 17.73
CA LYS A 307 22.35 0.76 18.58
C LYS A 307 21.75 -0.65 18.58
N GLY A 308 22.57 -1.66 18.29
CA GLY A 308 22.16 -3.07 18.33
C GLY A 308 21.21 -3.50 17.20
N ALA A 309 21.03 -2.68 16.15
CA ALA A 309 20.46 -3.16 14.91
C ALA A 309 21.50 -4.00 14.15
N GLU A 310 21.07 -5.13 13.59
CA GLU A 310 21.94 -5.93 12.72
C GLU A 310 22.32 -5.11 11.48
N PRO A 311 23.61 -5.06 11.12
CA PRO A 311 24.05 -4.36 9.92
C PRO A 311 23.58 -5.11 8.68
N PHE A 312 23.46 -4.40 7.57
CA PHE A 312 23.22 -5.00 6.27
C PHE A 312 23.88 -4.22 5.14
N GLU A 313 24.25 -4.92 4.07
CA GLU A 313 24.83 -4.28 2.89
C GLU A 313 23.84 -3.29 2.25
N PRO A 314 24.23 -2.03 2.01
CA PRO A 314 23.37 -1.08 1.34
C PRO A 314 22.92 -1.54 -0.05
N PHE A 315 21.74 -1.11 -0.49
CA PHE A 315 21.21 -1.42 -1.83
C PHE A 315 20.32 -0.30 -2.36
N LEU A 316 20.14 -0.26 -3.68
CA LEU A 316 19.22 0.70 -4.30
C LEU A 316 17.78 0.20 -4.17
N TYR A 317 16.90 1.08 -3.71
CA TYR A 317 15.50 0.76 -3.49
C TYR A 317 14.80 0.28 -4.77
N GLY A 318 15.01 0.93 -5.91
CA GLY A 318 14.40 0.52 -7.17
C GLY A 318 14.77 -0.90 -7.61
N ASP A 319 15.99 -1.36 -7.32
CA ASP A 319 16.42 -2.74 -7.61
C ASP A 319 15.68 -3.74 -6.71
N TYR A 320 15.53 -3.42 -5.42
CA TYR A 320 14.73 -4.22 -4.48
C TYR A 320 13.25 -4.26 -4.88
N LEU A 321 12.66 -3.10 -5.19
CA LEU A 321 11.26 -2.98 -5.57
C LEU A 321 10.97 -3.80 -6.82
N TRP A 322 11.82 -3.71 -7.85
CA TRP A 322 11.63 -4.47 -9.08
C TRP A 322 11.68 -5.98 -8.84
N GLU A 323 12.65 -6.46 -8.06
CA GLU A 323 12.77 -7.88 -7.72
C GLU A 323 11.55 -8.38 -6.94
N ALA A 324 11.03 -7.59 -5.99
CA ALA A 324 9.86 -7.93 -5.21
C ALA A 324 8.56 -7.88 -6.04
N ALA A 325 8.36 -6.78 -6.79
CA ALA A 325 7.14 -6.50 -7.54
C ALA A 325 6.90 -7.52 -8.67
N THR A 326 7.96 -8.03 -9.29
CA THR A 326 7.87 -8.98 -10.41
C THR A 326 7.51 -10.40 -9.99
N ASN A 327 7.35 -10.67 -8.68
CA ASN A 327 6.78 -11.92 -8.17
C ASN A 327 5.24 -11.91 -8.12
N PHE A 328 4.60 -10.75 -8.32
CA PHE A 328 3.14 -10.66 -8.38
C PHE A 328 2.60 -11.02 -9.76
N VAL A 329 1.42 -11.64 -9.79
CA VAL A 329 0.79 -12.13 -11.03
C VAL A 329 0.53 -10.99 -12.04
N GLU A 330 0.18 -9.80 -11.54
CA GLU A 330 -0.04 -8.60 -12.35
C GLU A 330 1.23 -8.09 -13.06
N MET A 331 2.40 -8.53 -12.59
CA MET A 331 3.73 -8.16 -13.09
C MET A 331 4.46 -9.38 -13.67
N SER A 332 3.73 -10.43 -14.05
CA SER A 332 4.35 -11.62 -14.63
C SER A 332 4.99 -11.29 -15.99
N GLY A 333 6.14 -11.88 -16.26
CA GLY A 333 6.83 -11.79 -17.56
C GLY A 333 7.68 -10.54 -17.78
N ILE A 334 7.63 -9.53 -16.91
CA ILE A 334 8.34 -8.25 -17.14
C ILE A 334 9.72 -8.18 -16.48
N LYS A 335 10.11 -9.15 -15.64
CA LYS A 335 11.34 -9.09 -14.83
C LYS A 335 12.61 -8.71 -15.61
N HIS A 336 12.74 -9.22 -16.83
CA HIS A 336 13.89 -8.98 -17.70
C HIS A 336 13.97 -7.55 -18.29
N LEU A 337 12.90 -6.76 -18.18
CA LEU A 337 12.79 -5.42 -18.79
C LEU A 337 13.50 -4.31 -18.00
N ARG A 338 13.97 -4.59 -16.78
CA ARG A 338 14.79 -3.65 -16.00
C ARG A 338 16.01 -4.39 -15.46
N GLN A 339 17.20 -3.90 -15.78
CA GLN A 339 18.43 -4.41 -15.20
C GLN A 339 18.71 -3.74 -13.85
N PRO A 340 19.28 -4.45 -12.86
CA PRO A 340 19.73 -3.83 -11.62
C PRO A 340 20.71 -2.69 -11.91
N ARG A 341 20.52 -1.54 -11.27
CA ARG A 341 21.38 -0.36 -11.44
C ARG A 341 22.62 -0.44 -10.57
N ARG A 342 22.55 -1.08 -9.40
CA ARG A 342 23.75 -1.40 -8.63
C ARG A 342 24.38 -2.64 -9.25
N ALA A 343 25.64 -2.54 -9.65
CA ALA A 343 26.41 -3.73 -10.03
C ALA A 343 26.35 -4.74 -8.87
N LYS A 344 26.04 -6.01 -9.16
CA LYS A 344 26.19 -7.07 -8.14
C LYS A 344 27.63 -7.00 -7.66
N ALA A 345 27.83 -6.82 -6.35
CA ALA A 345 29.16 -6.96 -5.77
C ALA A 345 29.70 -8.32 -6.20
N SER A 346 30.82 -8.29 -6.93
CA SER A 346 31.48 -9.46 -7.53
C SER A 346 31.99 -10.42 -6.48
#